data_AF-A0A8S1CU12-F1
#
_entry.id   AF-A0A8S1CU12-F1
#
_cell.length_a   1.000
_cell.length_b   1.000
_cell.length_c   1.000
_cell.angle_alpha   90.00
_cell.angle_beta   90.00
_cell.angle_gamma   90.00
#
_symmetry.space_group_name_H-M   'P 1'
#
loop_
_entity.id
_entity.type
_entity.pdbx_description
1 polymer ?
#
loop_
_entity_poly.entity_id
_entity_poly.type
_entity_poly.pdbx_seq_one_letter_code
_entity_poly.pdbx_strand_id
1 'polypeptide(L)'
;MLTQRPIKALRSVISTKELDYMTEMARERFDRITFVLRAMPNVMMLIIRNINTIRSIAREHGDPVDRYTLMARSASQGAFKSDNPNIRQRFRGLLMRTNFEIHLMVEAIKIRITRFVLRLLALIGRAELKVLLADLH
;
A
#
# COMPACT_ATOMS: atom_id res chain seq x y z
N MET A 1 7.92 -1.27 6.12
CA MET A 1 7.34 -0.95 4.80
C MET A 1 6.20 -1.92 4.52
N LEU A 2 4.95 -1.45 4.52
CA LEU A 2 3.74 -2.25 4.21
C LEU A 2 2.83 -1.56 3.18
N THR A 3 3.36 -0.57 2.48
CA THR A 3 2.58 0.35 1.63
C THR A 3 3.14 0.40 0.23
N GLN A 4 3.42 -0.75 -0.38
CA GLN A 4 3.47 -0.76 -1.85
C GLN A 4 2.03 -0.74 -2.36
N ARG A 5 1.75 0.16 -3.31
CA ARG A 5 0.47 0.22 -4.01
C ARG A 5 0.57 -0.77 -5.17
N PRO A 6 0.01 -1.99 -5.04
CA PRO A 6 0.26 -3.02 -6.02
C PRO A 6 -0.53 -2.69 -7.28
N ILE A 7 0.17 -2.53 -8.40
CA ILE A 7 -0.46 -2.64 -9.72
C ILE A 7 -0.63 -4.14 -9.94
N LYS A 8 -1.87 -4.66 -9.92
CA LYS A 8 -2.11 -6.12 -9.94
C LYS A 8 -1.50 -6.78 -11.18
N ALA A 9 -1.56 -6.07 -12.32
CA ALA A 9 -0.89 -6.40 -13.57
C ALA A 9 0.64 -6.58 -13.47
N LEU A 10 1.30 -5.89 -12.53
CA LEU A 10 2.75 -5.97 -12.27
C LEU A 10 3.05 -6.71 -10.97
N ARG A 11 2.07 -7.42 -10.41
CA ARG A 11 2.30 -8.25 -9.23
C ARG A 11 3.34 -9.29 -9.62
N SER A 12 4.55 -9.17 -9.08
CA SER A 12 5.49 -10.27 -9.13
C SER A 12 4.79 -11.44 -8.45
N VAL A 13 4.48 -12.47 -9.24
CA VAL A 13 4.34 -13.80 -8.66
C VAL A 13 5.66 -14.00 -7.94
N ILE A 14 5.62 -14.13 -6.60
CA ILE A 14 6.83 -14.37 -5.81
C ILE A 14 7.54 -15.54 -6.49
N SER A 15 8.73 -15.27 -7.02
CA SER A 15 9.50 -16.30 -7.71
C SER A 15 9.87 -17.37 -6.70
N THR A 16 10.02 -18.63 -7.12
CA THR A 16 10.45 -19.71 -6.23
C THR A 16 11.74 -19.35 -5.50
N LYS A 17 12.68 -18.68 -6.19
CA LYS A 17 13.93 -18.16 -5.61
C LYS A 17 13.70 -17.10 -4.53
N GLU A 18 12.72 -16.21 -4.73
CA GLU A 18 12.37 -15.19 -3.74
C GLU A 18 11.70 -15.83 -2.53
N LEU A 19 10.86 -16.85 -2.75
CA LEU A 19 10.23 -17.62 -1.69
C LEU A 19 11.26 -18.37 -0.85
N ASP A 20 12.23 -19.02 -1.50
CA ASP A 20 13.32 -19.73 -0.82
C ASP A 20 14.17 -18.76 -0.01
N TYR A 21 14.52 -17.60 -0.58
CA TYR A 21 15.23 -16.54 0.13
C TYR A 21 14.45 -16.01 1.35
N MET A 22 13.16 -15.75 1.19
CA MET A 22 12.30 -15.30 2.29
C MET A 22 12.17 -16.36 3.39
N THR A 23 12.07 -17.63 2.99
CA THR A 23 11.99 -18.77 3.91
C THR A 23 13.28 -18.91 4.70
N GLU A 24 14.43 -18.83 4.05
CA GLU A 24 15.73 -18.96 4.71
C GLU A 24 16.00 -17.79 5.64
N MET A 25 15.70 -16.56 5.21
CA MET A 25 15.76 -15.39 6.09
C MET A 25 14.85 -15.53 7.32
N ALA A 26 13.65 -16.08 7.14
CA ALA A 26 12.71 -16.31 8.23
C ALA A 26 13.23 -17.41 9.18
N ARG A 27 13.87 -18.47 8.66
CA ARG A 27 14.50 -19.52 9.45
C ARG A 27 15.65 -18.98 10.30
N GLU A 28 16.58 -18.23 9.71
CA GLU A 28 17.71 -17.63 10.43
C GLU A 28 17.27 -16.65 11.55
N ARG A 29 16.13 -15.97 11.36
CA ARG A 29 15.66 -14.92 12.27
C ARG A 29 14.41 -15.32 13.05
N PHE A 30 14.05 -16.60 13.04
CA PHE A 30 12.78 -17.08 13.55
C PHE A 30 12.56 -16.71 15.02
N ASP A 31 13.58 -16.88 15.86
CA ASP A 31 13.52 -16.56 17.29
C ASP A 31 13.25 -15.08 17.52
N ARG A 32 13.91 -14.20 16.76
CA ARG A 32 13.71 -12.75 16.84
C ARG A 32 12.31 -12.35 16.39
N ILE A 33 11.81 -12.95 15.31
CA ILE A 33 10.45 -12.72 14.81
C ILE A 33 9.43 -13.14 15.86
N THR A 34 9.59 -14.35 16.41
CA THR A 34 8.69 -14.92 17.42
C THR A 34 8.71 -14.10 18.71
N PHE A 35 9.90 -13.66 19.15
CA PHE A 35 10.03 -12.77 20.31
C PHE A 35 9.26 -11.45 20.11
N VAL A 36 9.42 -10.79 18.97
CA VAL A 36 8.71 -9.54 18.67
C VAL A 36 7.20 -9.75 18.61
N LEU A 37 6.73 -10.84 17.98
CA LEU A 37 5.31 -11.16 17.92
C LEU A 37 4.72 -11.49 19.29
N ARG A 38 5.48 -12.15 20.18
CA ARG A 38 5.06 -12.45 21.56
C ARG A 38 5.08 -11.21 22.45
N ALA A 39 6.02 -10.30 22.24
CA ALA A 39 6.11 -9.03 22.97
C ALA A 39 5.04 -8.02 22.53
N MET A 40 4.37 -8.27 21.41
CA MET A 40 3.33 -7.39 20.88
C MET A 40 2.06 -7.47 21.75
N PRO A 41 1.45 -6.32 22.12
CA PRO A 41 0.16 -6.33 22.81
C PRO A 41 -0.92 -7.04 22.00
N ASN A 42 -1.79 -7.80 22.68
CA ASN A 42 -2.88 -8.55 22.04
C ASN A 42 -3.74 -7.71 21.09
N VAL A 43 -3.98 -6.44 21.45
CA VAL A 43 -4.73 -5.49 20.61
C VAL A 43 -4.06 -5.28 19.26
N MET A 44 -2.73 -5.19 19.20
CA MET A 44 -2.01 -4.98 17.94
C MET A 44 -2.05 -6.23 17.05
N MET A 45 -1.96 -7.44 17.63
CA MET A 45 -2.14 -8.69 16.87
C MET A 45 -3.52 -8.78 16.23
N LEU A 46 -4.56 -8.36 16.97
CA LEU A 46 -5.94 -8.29 16.45
C LEU A 46 -6.08 -7.26 15.32
N ILE A 47 -5.45 -6.08 15.45
CA ILE A 47 -5.44 -5.06 14.39
C ILE A 47 -4.81 -5.60 13.11
N ILE A 48 -3.65 -6.27 13.21
CA ILE A 48 -2.98 -6.88 12.04
C ILE A 48 -3.89 -7.91 11.37
N ARG A 49 -4.53 -8.78 12.18
CA ARG A 49 -5.45 -9.79 11.67
C ARG A 49 -6.65 -9.17 10.98
N ASN A 50 -7.29 -8.17 11.60
CA ASN A 50 -8.46 -7.49 11.05
C ASN A 50 -8.15 -6.76 9.73
N ILE A 51 -6.99 -6.09 9.63
CA ILE A 51 -6.56 -5.43 8.39
C ILE A 51 -6.41 -6.45 7.26
N ASN A 52 -5.88 -7.64 7.55
CA ASN A 52 -5.74 -8.70 6.55
C ASN A 52 -7.09 -9.29 6.14
N THR A 53 -8.02 -9.49 7.08
CA THR A 53 -9.39 -9.94 6.78
C THR A 53 -10.14 -8.93 5.91
N ILE A 54 -10.12 -7.64 6.29
CA ILE A 54 -10.74 -6.56 5.50
C ILE A 54 -10.13 -6.52 4.09
N ARG A 55 -8.82 -6.76 3.96
CA ARG A 55 -8.17 -6.84 2.64
C ARG A 55 -8.67 -8.00 1.81
N SER A 56 -8.89 -9.15 2.42
CA SER A 56 -9.43 -10.33 1.72
C SER A 56 -10.85 -10.06 1.21
N ILE A 57 -11.73 -9.56 2.08
CA ILE A 57 -13.11 -9.23 1.74
C ILE A 57 -13.15 -8.17 0.64
N ALA A 58 -12.39 -7.08 0.78
CA ALA A 58 -12.36 -6.02 -0.23
C ALA A 58 -11.88 -6.53 -1.60
N ARG A 59 -10.96 -7.50 -1.63
CA ARG A 59 -10.50 -8.11 -2.87
C ARG A 59 -11.59 -8.96 -3.53
N GLU A 60 -12.36 -9.70 -2.75
CA GLU A 60 -13.52 -10.46 -3.26
C GLU A 60 -14.58 -9.54 -3.91
N HIS A 61 -14.63 -8.27 -3.48
CA HIS A 61 -15.57 -7.26 -3.98
C HIS A 61 -14.96 -6.31 -5.03
N GLY A 62 -13.82 -6.66 -5.64
CA GLY A 62 -13.22 -5.86 -6.72
C GLY A 62 -12.43 -4.62 -6.28
N ASP A 63 -11.95 -4.58 -5.04
CA ASP A 63 -11.17 -3.48 -4.45
C ASP A 63 -11.85 -2.09 -4.61
N PRO A 64 -13.05 -1.88 -4.04
CA PRO A 64 -13.84 -0.66 -4.25
C PRO A 64 -13.19 0.61 -3.67
N VAL A 65 -12.19 0.47 -2.80
CA VAL A 65 -11.56 1.58 -2.08
C VAL A 65 -10.07 1.69 -2.39
N ASP A 66 -9.63 2.90 -2.71
CA ASP A 66 -8.22 3.27 -2.84
C ASP A 66 -7.54 3.41 -1.47
N ARG A 67 -7.29 2.25 -0.86
CA ARG A 67 -6.79 2.12 0.51
C ARG A 67 -5.42 2.76 0.71
N TYR A 68 -4.58 2.83 -0.33
CA TYR A 68 -3.28 3.50 -0.22
C TYR A 68 -3.45 5.00 0.07
N THR A 69 -4.27 5.67 -0.72
CA THR A 69 -4.56 7.11 -0.54
C THR A 69 -5.23 7.37 0.80
N LEU A 70 -6.18 6.50 1.19
CA LEU A 70 -6.86 6.60 2.47
C LEU A 70 -5.89 6.42 3.65
N MET A 71 -5.05 5.38 3.64
CA MET A 71 -4.07 5.13 4.69
C MET A 71 -3.02 6.24 4.77
N ALA A 72 -2.55 6.76 3.62
CA ALA A 72 -1.60 7.87 3.59
C ALA A 72 -2.20 9.13 4.24
N ARG A 73 -3.47 9.45 3.94
CA ARG A 73 -4.20 10.55 4.59
C ARG A 73 -4.40 10.31 6.09
N SER A 74 -4.84 9.11 6.49
CA SER A 74 -5.04 8.78 7.91
C SER A 74 -3.74 8.82 8.71
N ALA A 75 -2.64 8.28 8.19
CA ALA A 75 -1.35 8.26 8.87
C ALA A 75 -0.72 9.67 8.98
N SER A 76 -0.94 10.53 7.98
CA SER A 76 -0.42 11.90 7.96
C SER A 76 -1.28 12.90 8.73
N GLN A 77 -2.54 12.55 9.08
CA GLN A 77 -3.50 13.46 9.71
C GLN A 77 -2.99 14.06 11.04
N GLY A 78 -2.21 13.29 11.80
CA GLY A 78 -1.59 13.75 13.05
C GLY A 78 -0.43 14.72 12.83
N ALA A 79 0.33 14.57 11.74
CA ALA A 79 1.51 15.40 11.45
C ALA A 79 1.16 16.87 11.14
N PHE A 80 -0.09 17.13 10.76
CA PHE A 80 -0.60 18.48 10.48
C PHE A 80 -1.35 19.11 11.65
N LYS A 81 -1.56 18.38 12.75
CA LYS A 81 -2.16 18.92 13.97
C LYS A 81 -1.05 19.48 14.86
N SER A 82 -1.16 20.76 15.18
CA SER A 82 -0.33 21.41 16.19
C SER A 82 -1.26 21.92 17.27
N ASP A 83 -0.94 21.67 18.54
CA ASP A 83 -1.62 22.32 19.65
C ASP A 83 -1.18 23.78 19.72
N ASN A 84 -2.17 24.69 19.74
CA ASN A 84 -2.01 26.15 19.80
C ASN A 84 -1.01 26.79 18.81
N PRO A 85 -1.19 26.62 17.49
CA PRO A 85 -0.20 27.08 16.51
C PRO A 85 -0.28 28.58 16.26
N ASN A 86 0.89 29.22 16.25
CA ASN A 86 1.06 30.60 15.78
C ASN A 86 0.65 30.73 14.30
N ILE A 87 0.25 31.93 13.85
CA ILE A 87 -0.21 32.18 12.46
C ILE A 87 0.79 31.67 11.41
N ARG A 88 2.09 31.87 11.65
CA ARG A 88 3.16 31.35 10.78
C ARG A 88 3.20 29.81 10.73
N GLN A 89 2.97 29.15 11.87
CA GLN A 89 2.93 27.68 11.96
C GLN A 89 1.67 27.13 11.29
N ARG A 90 0.53 27.82 11.39
CA ARG A 90 -0.69 27.47 10.65
C ARG A 90 -0.47 27.54 9.15
N PHE A 91 0.14 28.61 8.66
CA PHE A 91 0.44 28.77 7.24
C PHE A 91 1.42 27.69 6.74
N ARG A 92 2.49 27.42 7.52
CA ARG A 92 3.44 26.35 7.20
C ARG A 92 2.78 24.97 7.20
N GLY A 93 1.90 24.69 8.16
CA GLY A 93 1.13 23.43 8.23
C GLY A 93 0.19 23.27 7.03
N LEU A 94 -0.44 24.37 6.58
CA LEU A 94 -1.26 24.37 5.36
C LEU A 94 -0.42 24.06 4.12
N LEU A 95 0.74 24.72 3.96
CA LEU A 95 1.66 24.45 2.84
C LEU A 95 2.17 23.01 2.82
N MET A 96 2.50 22.46 3.99
CA MET A 96 2.93 21.06 4.09
C MET A 96 1.80 20.11 3.71
N ARG A 97 0.58 20.39 4.14
CA ARG A 97 -0.61 19.60 3.78
C ARG A 97 -0.92 19.67 2.29
N THR A 98 -0.85 20.85 1.67
CA THR A 98 -1.09 21.00 0.23
C THR A 98 -0.01 20.30 -0.59
N ASN A 99 1.25 20.43 -0.20
CA ASN A 99 2.35 19.71 -0.86
C ASN A 99 2.18 18.19 -0.75
N PHE A 100 1.78 17.69 0.42
CA PHE A 100 1.46 16.27 0.61
C PHE A 100 0.33 15.79 -0.29
N GLU A 101 -0.77 16.54 -0.40
CA GLU A 101 -1.88 16.19 -1.29
C GLU A 101 -1.46 16.24 -2.78
N ILE A 102 -0.67 17.24 -3.19
CA ILE A 102 -0.12 17.31 -4.55
C ILE A 102 0.73 16.06 -4.84
N HIS A 103 1.61 15.69 -3.92
CA HIS A 103 2.43 14.48 -4.06
C HIS A 103 1.55 13.24 -4.20
N LEU A 104 0.50 13.12 -3.38
CA LEU A 104 -0.44 12.00 -3.42
C LEU A 104 -1.23 11.95 -4.74
N MET A 105 -1.61 13.11 -5.29
CA MET A 105 -2.26 13.23 -6.60
C MET A 105 -1.32 12.82 -7.73
N VAL A 106 -0.06 13.26 -7.72
CA VAL A 106 0.93 12.88 -8.72
C VAL A 106 1.14 11.36 -8.72
N GLU A 107 1.28 10.74 -7.54
CA GLU A 107 1.38 9.28 -7.43
C GLU A 107 0.12 8.56 -7.96
N ALA A 108 -1.07 9.10 -7.69
CA ALA A 108 -2.31 8.56 -8.26
C ALA A 108 -2.37 8.70 -9.80
N ILE A 109 -1.90 9.82 -10.35
CA ILE A 109 -1.82 10.05 -11.80
C ILE A 109 -0.83 9.09 -12.45
N LYS A 110 0.37 8.91 -11.89
CA LYS A 110 1.36 7.94 -12.38
C LYS A 110 0.74 6.56 -12.54
N ILE A 111 -0.01 6.09 -11.54
CA ILE A 111 -0.66 4.77 -11.58
C ILE A 111 -1.80 4.70 -12.59
N ARG A 112 -2.54 5.79 -12.80
CA ARG A 112 -3.54 5.86 -13.88
C ARG A 112 -2.86 5.76 -15.25
N ILE A 113 -1.76 6.47 -15.46
CA ILE A 113 -0.97 6.41 -16.69
C ILE A 113 -0.40 5.00 -16.90
N THR A 114 0.23 4.40 -15.89
CA THR A 114 0.76 3.04 -16.00
C THR A 114 -0.32 2.03 -16.37
N ARG A 115 -1.50 2.10 -15.73
CA ARG A 115 -2.65 1.25 -16.11
C ARG A 115 -3.12 1.51 -17.54
N PHE A 116 -3.17 2.78 -17.96
CA PHE A 116 -3.54 3.13 -19.33
C PHE A 116 -2.55 2.55 -20.35
N VAL A 117 -1.24 2.70 -20.11
CA VAL A 117 -0.18 2.13 -20.95
C VAL A 117 -0.28 0.60 -21.01
N LEU A 118 -0.47 -0.06 -19.87
CA LEU A 118 -0.63 -1.52 -19.82
C LEU A 118 -1.86 -1.99 -20.63
N ARG A 119 -2.98 -1.24 -20.56
CA ARG A 119 -4.16 -1.52 -21.39
C ARG A 119 -3.88 -1.33 -22.88
N LEU A 120 -3.17 -0.27 -23.27
CA LEU A 120 -2.77 -0.06 -24.67
C LEU A 120 -1.84 -1.18 -25.16
N LEU A 121 -0.85 -1.59 -24.36
CA LEU A 121 0.06 -2.69 -24.70
C LEU A 121 -0.69 -4.03 -24.85
N ALA A 122 -1.69 -4.26 -24.02
CA ALA A 122 -2.54 -5.44 -24.13
C ALA A 122 -3.43 -5.41 -25.38
N LEU A 123 -3.99 -4.25 -25.76
CA LEU A 123 -4.75 -4.08 -27.00
C LEU A 123 -3.90 -4.31 -28.26
N ILE A 124 -2.61 -3.94 -28.21
CA ILE A 124 -1.64 -4.17 -29.30
C ILE A 124 -1.17 -5.65 -29.34
N GLY A 125 -1.60 -6.49 -28.39
CA GLY A 125 -1.24 -7.91 -28.32
C GLY A 125 0.17 -8.18 -27.79
N ARG A 126 0.84 -7.18 -27.21
CA ARG A 126 2.19 -7.29 -26.63
C ARG A 126 2.18 -7.60 -25.12
N ALA A 127 1.02 -7.65 -24.50
CA ALA A 127 0.86 -8.08 -23.10
C ALA A 127 -0.18 -9.19 -23.01
N GLU A 128 0.09 -10.21 -22.19
CA GLU A 128 -0.81 -11.35 -22.01
C GLU A 128 -2.19 -10.91 -21.48
N LEU A 129 -3.28 -11.45 -22.02
CA LEU A 129 -4.66 -11.16 -21.61
C LEU A 129 -4.92 -11.35 -20.10
N LYS A 130 -4.11 -12.19 -19.44
CA LYS A 130 -4.09 -12.38 -17.97
C LYS A 130 -3.83 -11.09 -17.19
N VAL A 131 -3.06 -10.17 -17.76
CA VAL A 131 -2.72 -8.86 -17.17
C VAL A 131 -3.96 -7.96 -17.06
N LEU A 132 -4.88 -8.04 -18.04
CA LEU A 132 -6.15 -7.31 -18.04
C LEU A 132 -7.18 -7.94 -17.08
N LEU A 133 -7.23 -9.28 -17.04
CA LEU A 133 -8.16 -10.03 -16.17
C LEU A 133 -7.78 -9.92 -14.69
N ALA A 134 -6.49 -9.78 -14.37
CA ALA A 134 -6.00 -9.56 -13.00
C ALA A 134 -6.44 -8.21 -12.39
N ASP A 135 -6.82 -7.24 -13.21
CA ASP A 135 -7.33 -5.94 -12.76
C ASP A 135 -8.88 -5.90 -12.64
N LEU A 136 -9.61 -6.91 -13.16
CA LEU A 136 -11.08 -6.99 -13.16
C LEU A 136 -11.67 -7.72 -11.92
N HIS A 137 -10.83 -8.40 -11.13
CA HIS A 137 -11.15 -9.06 -9.85
C HIS A 137 -10.22 -8.54 -8.75
#